data_AF-A0A934B0X9-F1
#
_entry.id   AF-A0A934B0X9-F1
#
_cell.length_a   1.000
_cell.length_b   1.000
_cell.length_c   1.000
_cell.angle_alpha   90.00
_cell.angle_beta   90.00
_cell.angle_gamma   90.00
#
_symmetry.space_group_name_H-M   'P 1'
#
loop_
_entity.id
_entity.type
_entity.pdbx_description
1 polymer ?
#
loop_
_entity_poly.entity_id
_entity_poly.type
_entity_poly.pdbx_seq_one_letter_code
_entity_poly.pdbx_strand_id
1 'polypeptide(L)'
;RPVTEYAYLDMKYLEFDVPFGIILRNIHRWAAHLMVVTIMLHMLRVFLTGSYKPPREFNWVVGVMLLVLTFLLSFTGYLLPWDQLAYWAITVGTNMIRSAPFIGHEGPFALLNKYNDIRFMVLGGTEIGANALLRFYVLHIMVLPFSAAVLIGVHFWRIRKDAGISGPL
;
A
#
# COMPACT_ATOMS: atom_id res chain seq x y z
N ARG A 1 2.39 14.35 13.27
CA ARG A 1 1.17 15.08 12.82
C ARG A 1 1.23 15.19 11.30
N PRO A 2 0.13 14.94 10.54
CA PRO A 2 0.14 14.96 9.08
C PRO A 2 0.01 16.39 8.54
N VAL A 3 0.94 17.28 8.90
CA VAL A 3 0.96 18.70 8.50
C VAL A 3 2.33 18.99 7.88
N THR A 4 2.35 19.64 6.72
CA THR A 4 3.55 19.77 5.86
C THR A 4 4.71 20.47 6.53
N GLU A 5 4.44 21.46 7.36
CA GLU A 5 5.44 22.27 8.07
C GLU A 5 6.14 21.46 9.18
N TYR A 6 5.46 20.45 9.72
CA TYR A 6 5.90 19.73 10.91
C TYR A 6 6.17 18.24 10.67
N ALA A 7 5.72 17.62 9.58
CA ALA A 7 5.79 16.17 9.40
C ALA A 7 7.24 15.65 9.46
N TYR A 8 8.17 16.30 8.78
CA TYR A 8 9.59 15.94 8.83
C TYR A 8 10.20 16.19 10.22
N LEU A 9 9.84 17.30 10.87
CA LEU A 9 10.30 17.62 12.22
C LEU A 9 9.77 16.63 13.25
N ASP A 10 8.52 16.20 13.14
CA ASP A 10 7.91 15.17 13.98
C ASP A 10 8.59 13.82 13.78
N MET A 11 9.01 13.49 12.55
CA MET A 11 9.81 12.29 12.28
C MET A 11 11.19 12.37 12.95
N LYS A 12 11.83 13.55 12.92
CA LYS A 12 13.12 13.78 13.59
C LYS A 12 13.01 13.76 15.11
N TYR A 13 11.95 14.34 15.65
CA TYR A 13 11.60 14.26 17.08
C TYR A 13 11.41 12.80 17.52
N LEU A 14 10.72 11.99 16.72
CA LEU A 14 10.61 10.55 16.97
C LEU A 14 11.97 9.84 16.95
N GLU A 15 12.88 10.24 16.07
CA GLU A 15 14.19 9.62 15.93
C GLU A 15 15.15 9.97 17.08
N PHE A 16 15.13 11.22 17.55
CA PHE A 16 16.16 11.75 18.45
C PHE A 16 15.69 12.03 19.88
N ASP A 17 14.42 12.41 20.08
CA ASP A 17 13.95 12.94 21.37
C ASP A 17 13.01 11.97 22.10
N VAL A 18 12.32 11.09 21.36
CA VAL A 18 11.41 10.09 21.95
C VAL A 18 12.21 8.87 22.43
N PRO A 19 12.11 8.48 23.72
CA PRO A 19 12.73 7.25 24.21
C PRO A 19 12.33 6.03 23.36
N PHE A 20 13.31 5.26 22.90
CA PHE A 20 13.14 4.12 21.98
C PHE A 20 12.49 4.46 20.62
N GLY A 21 12.32 5.73 20.27
CA GLY A 21 11.64 6.12 19.04
C GLY A 21 12.36 5.69 17.76
N ILE A 22 13.70 5.73 17.75
CA ILE A 22 14.51 5.18 16.64
C ILE A 22 14.29 3.66 16.46
N ILE A 23 14.12 2.92 17.57
CA ILE A 23 13.87 1.48 17.52
C ILE A 23 12.49 1.23 16.92
N LEU A 24 11.45 1.90 17.42
CA LEU A 24 10.08 1.78 16.89
C LEU A 24 10.03 2.10 15.40
N ARG A 25 10.65 3.20 14.97
CA ARG A 25 10.71 3.61 13.57
C ARG A 25 11.42 2.58 12.70
N ASN A 26 12.56 2.05 13.17
CA ASN A 26 13.34 1.07 12.40
C ASN A 26 12.64 -0.29 12.36
N ILE A 27 11.99 -0.74 13.44
CA ILE A 27 11.15 -1.93 13.43
C ILE A 27 10.05 -1.79 12.39
N HIS A 28 9.34 -0.66 12.36
CA HIS A 28 8.28 -0.43 11.38
C HIS A 28 8.80 -0.51 9.94
N ARG A 29 9.94 0.13 9.65
CA ARG A 29 10.58 0.11 8.33
C ARG A 29 11.02 -1.31 7.92
N TRP A 30 11.74 -2.02 8.80
CA TRP A 30 12.22 -3.36 8.51
C TRP A 30 11.09 -4.37 8.42
N ALA A 31 10.06 -4.27 9.27
CA ALA A 31 8.87 -5.09 9.19
C ALA A 31 8.12 -4.89 7.86
N ALA A 32 8.02 -3.66 7.35
CA ALA A 32 7.44 -3.39 6.04
C ALA A 32 8.23 -4.09 4.91
N HIS A 33 9.57 -4.02 4.94
CA HIS A 33 10.41 -4.74 3.96
C HIS A 33 10.25 -6.26 4.06
N LEU A 34 10.29 -6.81 5.28
CA LEU A 34 10.09 -8.24 5.49
C LEU A 34 8.69 -8.70 5.06
N MET A 35 7.65 -7.89 5.27
CA MET A 35 6.29 -8.19 4.81
C MET A 35 6.24 -8.32 3.29
N VAL A 36 6.85 -7.40 2.54
CA VAL A 36 6.90 -7.49 1.07
C VAL A 36 7.66 -8.74 0.63
N VAL A 37 8.84 -8.99 1.19
CA VAL A 37 9.66 -10.17 0.83
C VAL A 37 8.91 -11.47 1.14
N THR A 38 8.32 -11.60 2.33
CA THR A 38 7.60 -12.81 2.74
C THR A 38 6.34 -13.04 1.91
N ILE A 39 5.59 -12.00 1.55
CA ILE A 39 4.44 -12.14 0.65
C ILE A 39 4.89 -12.54 -0.76
N MET A 40 5.98 -11.99 -1.29
CA MET A 40 6.53 -12.43 -2.58
C MET A 40 6.90 -13.92 -2.56
N LEU A 41 7.60 -14.37 -1.51
CA LEU A 41 7.94 -15.78 -1.32
C LEU A 41 6.70 -16.66 -1.16
N HIS A 42 5.67 -16.17 -0.44
CA HIS A 42 4.39 -16.87 -0.29
C HIS A 42 3.68 -17.04 -1.63
N MET A 43 3.58 -15.98 -2.44
CA MET A 43 2.98 -16.02 -3.78
C MET A 43 3.73 -17.00 -4.69
N LEU A 44 5.07 -16.95 -4.68
CA LEU A 44 5.91 -17.88 -5.44
C LEU A 44 5.66 -19.33 -5.02
N ARG A 45 5.65 -19.61 -3.71
CA ARG A 45 5.37 -20.95 -3.18
C ARG A 45 4.00 -21.45 -3.60
N VAL A 46 2.95 -20.64 -3.50
CA VAL A 46 1.59 -21.01 -3.91
C VAL A 46 1.52 -21.31 -5.40
N PHE A 47 2.21 -20.52 -6.23
CA PHE A 47 2.29 -20.74 -7.67
C PHE A 47 3.03 -22.03 -8.03
N LEU A 48 4.26 -22.20 -7.50
CA LEU A 48 5.11 -23.36 -7.79
C LEU A 48 4.51 -24.69 -7.30
N THR A 49 3.76 -24.65 -6.19
CA THR A 49 3.08 -25.86 -5.66
C THR A 49 1.70 -26.09 -6.26
N GLY A 50 1.22 -25.23 -7.17
CA GLY A 50 -0.12 -25.33 -7.74
C GLY A 50 -1.25 -25.17 -6.71
N SER A 51 -0.98 -24.57 -5.55
CA SER A 51 -1.93 -24.42 -4.44
C SER A 51 -3.14 -23.52 -4.77
N TYR A 52 -3.09 -22.78 -5.88
CA TYR A 52 -4.17 -21.92 -6.36
C TYR A 52 -5.23 -22.66 -7.20
N LYS A 53 -4.97 -23.93 -7.56
CA LYS A 53 -5.87 -24.75 -8.40
C LYS A 53 -7.20 -25.07 -7.69
N PRO A 54 -8.23 -25.54 -8.42
CA PRO A 54 -9.50 -25.95 -7.84
C PRO A 54 -9.34 -26.82 -6.59
N PRO A 55 -10.07 -26.54 -5.49
CA PRO A 55 -11.16 -25.57 -5.32
C PRO A 55 -10.75 -24.20 -4.73
N ARG A 56 -9.48 -23.77 -4.85
CA ARG A 56 -8.87 -22.65 -4.10
C ARG A 56 -8.69 -21.37 -4.91
N GLU A 57 -9.27 -21.27 -6.10
CA GLU A 57 -9.07 -20.15 -7.03
C GLU A 57 -9.56 -18.83 -6.43
N PHE A 58 -10.68 -18.87 -5.70
CA PHE A 58 -11.19 -17.69 -5.01
C PHE A 58 -10.20 -17.17 -3.96
N ASN A 59 -9.58 -18.07 -3.21
CA ASN A 59 -8.60 -17.69 -2.20
C ASN A 59 -7.32 -17.10 -2.82
N TRP A 60 -6.96 -17.55 -4.02
CA TRP A 60 -5.87 -16.96 -4.81
C TRP A 60 -6.18 -15.51 -5.22
N VAL A 61 -7.40 -15.22 -5.70
CA VAL A 61 -7.82 -13.85 -6.03
C VAL A 61 -7.74 -12.95 -4.80
N VAL A 62 -8.20 -13.44 -3.64
CA VAL A 62 -8.06 -12.74 -2.36
C VAL A 62 -6.59 -12.47 -2.02
N GLY A 63 -5.71 -13.46 -2.24
CA GLY A 63 -4.26 -13.31 -2.07
C GLY A 63 -3.66 -12.23 -2.99
N VAL A 64 -4.07 -12.16 -4.25
CA VAL A 64 -3.65 -11.11 -5.19
C VAL A 64 -4.14 -9.74 -4.74
N MET A 65 -5.37 -9.62 -4.25
CA MET A 65 -5.87 -8.35 -3.69
C MET A 65 -5.07 -7.92 -2.46
N LEU A 66 -4.74 -8.85 -1.56
CA LEU A 66 -3.87 -8.59 -0.40
C LEU A 66 -2.45 -8.16 -0.80
N LEU A 67 -1.93 -8.73 -1.88
CA LEU A 67 -0.66 -8.30 -2.44
C LEU A 67 -0.71 -6.83 -2.90
N VAL A 68 -1.73 -6.47 -3.68
CA VAL A 68 -1.93 -5.07 -4.12
C VAL A 68 -2.08 -4.13 -2.93
N LEU A 69 -2.86 -4.51 -1.91
CA LEU A 69 -2.98 -3.72 -0.68
C LEU A 69 -1.65 -3.55 0.05
N THR A 70 -0.79 -4.57 0.06
CA THR A 70 0.55 -4.49 0.68
C THR A 70 1.44 -3.47 -0.03
N PHE A 71 1.40 -3.43 -1.36
CA PHE A 71 2.11 -2.41 -2.13
C PHE A 71 1.53 -1.02 -1.90
N LEU A 72 0.21 -0.87 -1.82
CA LEU A 72 -0.44 0.40 -1.50
C LEU A 72 -0.12 0.87 -0.09
N LEU A 73 -0.06 -0.03 0.91
CA LEU A 73 0.39 0.28 2.26
C LEU A 73 1.83 0.78 2.25
N SER A 74 2.74 0.08 1.57
CA SER A 74 4.13 0.50 1.43
C SER A 74 4.25 1.89 0.78
N PHE A 75 3.52 2.12 -0.31
CA PHE A 75 3.55 3.38 -1.06
C PHE A 75 2.98 4.55 -0.26
N THR A 76 1.82 4.38 0.37
CA THR A 76 1.19 5.44 1.16
C THR A 76 1.98 5.79 2.42
N GLY A 77 2.60 4.81 3.06
CA GLY A 77 3.47 5.01 4.23
C GLY A 77 4.78 5.72 3.87
N TYR A 78 5.28 5.51 2.65
CA TYR A 78 6.52 6.12 2.18
C TYR A 78 6.48 7.66 2.17
N LEU A 79 5.31 8.26 1.98
CA LEU A 79 5.14 9.72 1.97
C LEU A 79 5.24 10.37 3.35
N LEU A 80 4.90 9.63 4.41
CA LEU A 80 4.64 10.21 5.74
C LEU A 80 5.84 10.90 6.41
N PRO A 81 7.10 10.48 6.19
CA PRO A 81 8.27 11.23 6.68
C PRO A 81 8.43 12.62 6.07
N TRP A 82 7.81 12.89 4.91
CA TRP A 82 7.86 14.16 4.20
C TRP A 82 9.28 14.67 3.90
N ASP A 83 10.20 13.75 3.56
CA ASP A 83 11.54 14.08 3.07
C ASP A 83 11.59 14.17 1.54
N GLN A 84 12.72 14.62 1.00
CA GLN A 84 12.89 14.81 -0.46
C GLN A 84 12.69 13.50 -1.23
N LEU A 85 13.22 12.40 -0.70
CA LEU A 85 13.13 11.10 -1.36
C LEU A 85 11.67 10.62 -1.44
N ALA A 86 10.92 10.77 -0.34
CA ALA A 86 9.50 10.49 -0.28
C ALA A 86 8.70 11.34 -1.28
N TYR A 87 8.93 12.67 -1.28
CA TYR A 87 8.24 13.59 -2.16
C TYR A 87 8.42 13.24 -3.64
N TRP A 88 9.65 12.96 -4.06
CA TRP A 88 9.95 12.61 -5.45
C TRP A 88 9.44 11.22 -5.83
N ALA A 89 9.52 10.23 -4.93
CA ALA A 89 8.95 8.91 -5.17
C ALA A 89 7.43 8.96 -5.41
N ILE A 90 6.70 9.75 -4.61
CA ILE A 90 5.26 9.94 -4.81
C ILE A 90 4.96 10.76 -6.05
N THR A 91 5.81 11.74 -6.39
CA THR A 91 5.69 12.49 -7.65
C THR A 91 5.74 11.55 -8.85
N VAL A 92 6.77 10.68 -8.92
CA VAL A 92 6.90 9.70 -10.01
C VAL A 92 5.72 8.74 -10.00
N GLY A 93 5.40 8.14 -8.85
CA GLY A 93 4.33 7.15 -8.73
C GLY A 93 2.97 7.71 -9.14
N THR A 94 2.60 8.91 -8.67
CA THR A 94 1.32 9.53 -9.02
C THR A 94 1.26 10.05 -10.46
N ASN A 95 2.40 10.45 -11.04
CA ASN A 95 2.45 10.83 -12.46
C ASN A 95 2.17 9.64 -13.37
N MET A 96 2.61 8.43 -13.01
CA MET A 96 2.28 7.21 -13.76
C MET A 96 0.78 6.93 -13.79
N ILE A 97 0.01 7.33 -12.76
CA ILE A 97 -1.43 7.07 -12.71
C ILE A 97 -2.20 7.97 -13.70
N ARG A 98 -1.62 9.09 -14.15
CA ARG A 98 -2.26 9.97 -15.15
C ARG A 98 -2.43 9.29 -16.51
N SER A 99 -1.60 8.29 -16.82
CA SER A 99 -1.69 7.52 -18.06
C SER A 99 -2.63 6.32 -17.98
N ALA A 100 -3.34 6.13 -16.85
CA ALA A 100 -4.31 5.06 -16.70
C ALA A 100 -5.43 5.19 -17.75
N PRO A 101 -5.79 4.09 -18.45
CA PRO A 101 -6.89 4.11 -19.42
C PRO A 101 -8.20 4.57 -18.78
N PHE A 102 -9.00 5.35 -19.51
CA PHE A 102 -10.30 5.92 -19.11
C PHE A 102 -10.28 6.94 -17.95
N ILE A 103 -9.56 6.64 -16.86
CA ILE A 103 -9.61 7.37 -15.59
C ILE A 103 -8.41 8.32 -15.35
N GLY A 104 -7.38 8.23 -16.18
CA GLY A 104 -6.28 9.18 -16.22
C GLY A 104 -6.48 10.20 -17.35
N HIS A 105 -6.23 11.48 -17.08
CA HIS A 105 -6.44 12.53 -18.08
C HIS A 105 -5.40 12.53 -19.23
N GLU A 106 -4.28 11.82 -19.05
CA GLU A 106 -3.23 11.61 -20.08
C GLU A 106 -3.29 10.18 -20.65
N GLY A 107 -4.27 9.36 -20.23
CA GLY A 107 -4.41 7.97 -20.64
C GLY A 107 -5.15 7.80 -21.97
N PRO A 108 -5.04 6.63 -22.61
CA PRO A 108 -5.87 6.31 -23.75
C PRO A 108 -7.36 6.29 -23.33
N PHE A 109 -8.23 6.81 -24.19
CA PHE A 109 -9.67 6.94 -23.93
C PHE A 109 -10.02 7.84 -22.74
N ALA A 110 -9.18 8.84 -22.42
CA ALA A 110 -9.41 9.76 -21.31
C ALA A 110 -10.81 10.41 -21.37
N LEU A 111 -11.58 10.23 -20.29
CA LEU A 111 -12.89 10.84 -20.10
C LEU A 111 -12.86 11.99 -19.08
N LEU A 112 -11.72 12.14 -18.40
CA LEU A 112 -11.50 13.02 -17.25
C LEU A 112 -10.43 14.06 -17.59
N ASN A 113 -10.40 15.14 -16.81
CA ASN A 113 -9.41 16.20 -16.90
C ASN A 113 -8.56 16.26 -15.62
N LYS A 114 -7.48 17.07 -15.64
CA LYS A 114 -6.50 17.13 -14.54
C LYS A 114 -7.07 17.51 -13.15
N TYR A 115 -8.32 17.95 -13.09
CA TYR A 115 -9.02 18.39 -11.88
C TYR A 115 -10.00 17.35 -11.34
N ASN A 116 -10.25 16.25 -12.08
CA ASN A 116 -11.16 15.19 -11.65
C ASN A 116 -10.65 13.77 -12.00
N ASP A 117 -9.40 13.64 -12.44
CA ASP A 117 -8.77 12.35 -12.72
C ASP A 117 -8.40 11.58 -11.46
N ILE A 118 -8.00 10.33 -11.63
CA ILE A 118 -7.59 9.46 -10.53
C ILE A 118 -6.41 10.05 -9.72
N ARG A 119 -5.48 10.78 -10.36
CA ARG A 119 -4.38 11.43 -9.65
C ARG A 119 -4.90 12.53 -8.73
N PHE A 120 -5.82 13.36 -9.20
CA PHE A 120 -6.47 14.37 -8.37
C PHE A 120 -7.22 13.73 -7.21
N MET A 121 -7.91 12.60 -7.41
CA MET A 121 -8.58 11.87 -6.33
C MET A 121 -7.60 11.33 -5.28
N VAL A 122 -6.43 10.85 -5.67
CA VAL A 122 -5.43 10.34 -4.73
C VAL A 122 -4.75 11.49 -3.97
N LEU A 123 -4.38 12.57 -4.65
CA LEU A 123 -3.64 13.69 -4.04
C LEU A 123 -4.55 14.72 -3.34
N GLY A 124 -5.81 14.84 -3.72
CA GLY A 124 -6.68 15.92 -3.24
C GLY A 124 -6.28 17.30 -3.74
N GLY A 125 -5.62 17.35 -4.90
CA GLY A 125 -5.13 18.56 -5.53
C GLY A 125 -4.38 18.24 -6.82
N THR A 126 -4.04 19.27 -7.59
CA THR A 126 -3.22 19.12 -8.80
C THR A 126 -1.73 18.92 -8.49
N GLU A 127 -1.32 19.20 -7.27
CA GLU A 127 0.05 19.11 -6.78
C GLU A 127 0.12 18.35 -5.46
N ILE A 128 1.32 17.90 -5.10
CA ILE A 128 1.56 17.21 -3.83
C ILE A 128 1.72 18.27 -2.74
N GLY A 129 0.83 18.26 -1.76
CA GLY A 129 0.83 19.22 -0.65
C GLY A 129 0.06 18.70 0.57
N ALA A 130 -0.46 19.61 1.39
CA ALA A 130 -1.13 19.27 2.64
C ALA A 130 -2.30 18.27 2.48
N ASN A 131 -3.12 18.45 1.44
CA ASN A 131 -4.21 17.51 1.14
C ASN A 131 -3.71 16.10 0.84
N ALA A 132 -2.61 15.98 0.10
CA ALA A 132 -2.02 14.69 -0.24
C ALA A 132 -1.48 14.01 1.02
N LEU A 133 -0.75 14.75 1.86
CA LEU A 133 -0.23 14.24 3.12
C LEU A 133 -1.34 13.73 4.04
N LEU A 134 -2.42 14.49 4.20
CA LEU A 134 -3.56 14.08 5.03
C LEU A 134 -4.25 12.83 4.47
N ARG A 135 -4.50 12.78 3.16
CA ARG A 135 -5.12 11.60 2.51
C ARG A 135 -4.25 10.36 2.64
N PHE A 136 -2.95 10.48 2.38
CA PHE A 136 -2.02 9.37 2.51
C PHE A 136 -1.94 8.87 3.95
N TYR A 137 -1.94 9.78 4.93
CA TYR A 137 -2.00 9.42 6.34
C TYR A 137 -3.25 8.60 6.65
N VAL A 138 -4.45 9.10 6.32
CA VAL A 138 -5.73 8.40 6.57
C VAL A 138 -5.79 7.06 5.84
N LEU A 139 -5.34 7.00 4.59
CA LEU A 139 -5.26 5.75 3.82
C LEU A 139 -4.35 4.74 4.51
N HIS A 140 -3.17 5.17 4.94
CA HIS A 140 -2.13 4.30 5.47
C HIS A 140 -2.46 3.75 6.86
N ILE A 141 -3.06 4.54 7.74
CA ILE A 141 -3.30 4.11 9.13
C ILE A 141 -4.69 3.51 9.37
N MET A 142 -5.66 3.78 8.49
CA MET A 142 -7.06 3.40 8.72
C MET A 142 -7.63 2.60 7.56
N VAL A 143 -7.76 3.19 6.37
CA VAL A 143 -8.53 2.58 5.26
C VAL A 143 -7.86 1.30 4.75
N LEU A 144 -6.56 1.35 4.45
CA LEU A 144 -5.83 0.22 3.89
C LEU A 144 -5.59 -0.88 4.94
N PRO A 145 -5.18 -0.61 6.19
CA PRO A 145 -5.07 -1.65 7.22
C PRO A 145 -6.40 -2.33 7.51
N PHE A 146 -7.50 -1.58 7.59
CA PHE A 146 -8.82 -2.16 7.83
C PHE A 146 -9.27 -3.07 6.67
N SER A 147 -9.09 -2.61 5.42
CA SER A 147 -9.39 -3.41 4.23
C SER A 147 -8.55 -4.69 4.18
N ALA A 148 -7.25 -4.59 4.52
CA ALA A 148 -6.36 -5.73 4.60
C ALA A 148 -6.79 -6.71 5.70
N ALA A 149 -7.16 -6.22 6.89
CA ALA A 149 -7.63 -7.06 8.00
C ALA A 149 -8.89 -7.86 7.62
N VAL A 150 -9.85 -7.23 6.95
CA VAL A 150 -11.06 -7.91 6.45
C VAL A 150 -10.68 -9.00 5.44
N LEU A 151 -9.84 -8.68 4.45
CA LEU A 151 -9.42 -9.66 3.44
C LEU A 151 -8.57 -10.79 4.03
N ILE A 152 -7.71 -10.53 5.01
CA ILE A 152 -6.98 -11.56 5.76
C ILE A 152 -7.96 -12.50 6.46
N GLY A 153 -9.00 -11.95 7.11
CA GLY A 153 -10.06 -12.74 7.72
C GLY A 153 -10.75 -13.67 6.73
N VAL A 154 -11.12 -13.15 5.55
CA VAL A 154 -11.70 -13.94 4.45
C VAL A 154 -10.71 -15.00 3.94
N HIS A 155 -9.44 -14.62 3.78
CA HIS A 155 -8.38 -15.50 3.27
C HIS A 155 -8.16 -16.71 4.20
N PHE A 156 -8.05 -16.48 5.51
CA PHE A 156 -7.89 -17.55 6.50
C PHE A 156 -9.14 -18.41 6.64
N TRP A 157 -10.32 -17.79 6.62
CA TRP A 157 -11.59 -18.52 6.63
C TRP A 157 -11.69 -19.48 5.43
N ARG A 158 -11.28 -19.04 4.23
CA ARG A 158 -11.26 -19.88 3.04
C ARG A 158 -10.27 -21.03 3.12
N ILE A 159 -9.06 -20.79 3.61
CA ILE A 159 -8.09 -21.89 3.86
C ILE A 159 -8.71 -22.98 4.74
N ARG A 160 -9.42 -22.59 5.82
CA ARG A 160 -10.10 -23.55 6.70
C ARG A 160 -11.27 -24.24 5.99
N LYS A 161 -12.06 -23.52 5.21
CA LYS A 161 -13.25 -24.05 4.54
C LYS A 161 -12.91 -25.00 3.39
N ASP A 162 -11.81 -24.75 2.69
CA ASP A 162 -11.35 -25.51 1.52
C ASP A 162 -10.51 -26.73 1.93
N ALA A 163 -10.88 -27.40 3.02
CA ALA A 163 -10.24 -28.60 3.57
C ALA A 163 -8.75 -28.45 3.97
N GLY A 164 -8.26 -27.24 4.29
CA GLY A 164 -6.93 -27.04 4.88
C GLY A 164 -5.86 -26.66 3.87
N ILE A 165 -4.63 -27.18 4.01
CA ILE A 165 -3.49 -26.86 3.12
C ILE A 165 -3.49 -27.84 1.93
N SER A 166 -2.99 -27.40 0.77
CA SER A 166 -2.71 -28.30 -0.36
C SER A 166 -1.82 -29.48 0.07
N GLY A 167 -2.07 -30.67 -0.47
CA GLY A 167 -1.22 -31.83 -0.25
C GLY A 167 0.19 -31.64 -0.84
N PRO A 168 1.13 -32.55 -0.51
CA PRO A 168 2.44 -32.59 -1.17
C PRO A 168 2.27 -32.84 -2.69
N LEU A 169 3.28 -32.42 -3.45
CA LEU A 169 3.36 -32.60 -4.90
C LEU A 169 3.41 -34.07 -5.30
#